data_AF-A0A394DM37-F1
#
_entry.id   AF-A0A394DM37-F1
#
_cell.length_a   1.000
_cell.length_b   1.000
_cell.length_c   1.000
_cell.angle_alpha   90.00
_cell.angle_beta   90.00
_cell.angle_gamma   90.00
#
_symmetry.space_group_name_H-M   'P 1'
#
loop_
_entity.id
_entity.type
_entity.pdbx_description
1 polymer ?
#
loop_
_entity_poly.entity_id
_entity_poly.type
_entity_poly.pdbx_seq_one_letter_code
_entity_poly.pdbx_strand_id
1 'polypeptide(L)' 'MDPEAARTARESLDLAFHMSNILDTGLDRHTLSVLIALCDLGVNPEALAAVVKELRREKNSLSSSVPAAPSSLS' A
#
# COMPACT_ATOMS: atom_id res chain seq x y z
N MET A 1 24.62 -8.67 10.35
CA MET A 1 23.84 -8.07 9.25
C MET A 1 24.85 -7.47 8.30
N ASP A 2 24.88 -7.98 7.07
CA ASP A 2 25.84 -7.53 6.07
C ASP A 2 25.46 -6.12 5.60
N PRO A 3 26.31 -5.09 5.77
CA PRO A 3 25.95 -3.71 5.48
C PRO A 3 25.69 -3.45 4.00
N GLU A 4 26.26 -4.30 3.12
CA GLU A 4 26.07 -4.23 1.69
C GLU A 4 24.67 -4.72 1.30
N ALA A 5 24.24 -5.86 1.86
CA ALA A 5 22.90 -6.41 1.64
C ALA A 5 21.79 -5.43 2.06
N ALA A 6 21.98 -4.70 3.17
CA ALA A 6 21.03 -3.68 3.63
C ALA A 6 20.94 -2.48 2.67
N ARG A 7 22.05 -2.09 2.02
CA ARG A 7 22.06 -1.05 0.99
C ARG A 7 21.32 -1.53 -0.26
N THR A 8 21.64 -2.72 -0.77
CA THR A 8 21.00 -3.28 -1.96
C THR A 8 19.49 -3.43 -1.77
N ALA A 9 19.03 -3.88 -0.61
CA ALA A 9 17.61 -3.96 -0.31
C ALA A 9 16.92 -2.59 -0.36
N ARG A 10 17.58 -1.55 0.16
CA ARG A 10 17.02 -0.18 0.16
C ARG A 10 16.96 0.40 -1.25
N GLU A 11 18.00 0.21 -2.05
CA GLU A 11 18.04 0.64 -3.46
C GLU A 11 17.00 -0.08 -4.31
N SER A 12 16.83 -1.39 -4.09
CA SER A 12 15.80 -2.19 -4.76
C SER A 12 14.40 -1.70 -4.44
N LEU A 13 14.14 -1.36 -3.17
CA LEU A 13 12.86 -0.81 -2.74
C LEU A 13 12.60 0.59 -3.30
N ASP A 14 13.62 1.45 -3.39
CA ASP A 14 13.47 2.76 -4.02
C ASP A 14 13.18 2.65 -5.51
N LEU A 15 13.83 1.73 -6.22
CA LEU A 15 13.53 1.46 -7.63
C LEU A 15 12.09 0.97 -7.82
N ALA A 16 11.66 0.00 -7.00
CA ALA A 16 10.29 -0.51 -7.04
C ALA A 16 9.25 0.59 -6.74
N PHE A 17 9.55 1.49 -5.80
CA PHE A 17 8.70 2.64 -5.49
C PHE A 17 8.60 3.60 -6.67
N HIS A 18 9.71 3.85 -7.37
CA HIS A 18 9.71 4.67 -8.57
C HIS A 18 8.83 4.06 -9.68
N MET A 19 8.93 2.75 -9.90
CA MET A 19 8.08 2.03 -10.85
C MET A 19 6.60 2.12 -10.46
N SER A 20 6.29 1.96 -9.17
CA SER A 20 4.93 2.10 -8.63
C SER A 20 4.32 3.48 -8.91
N ASN A 21 5.11 4.55 -8.80
CA ASN A 21 4.66 5.91 -9.09
C ASN A 21 4.44 6.13 -10.58
N ILE A 22 5.31 5.59 -11.45
CA ILE A 22 5.12 5.67 -12.91
C ILE A 22 3.82 4.99 -13.34
N LEU A 23 3.47 3.87 -12.69
CA LEU A 23 2.24 3.12 -12.94
C LEU A 23 1.02 3.66 -12.20
N ASP A 24 1.17 4.76 -11.46
CA ASP A 24 0.12 5.41 -10.67
C ASP A 24 -0.65 4.44 -9.76
N THR A 25 0.05 3.49 -9.13
CA THR A 25 -0.63 2.49 -8.27
C THR A 25 -1.13 3.09 -6.96
N GLY A 26 -0.68 4.30 -6.62
CA GLY A 26 -0.99 5.00 -5.37
C GLY A 26 -0.50 4.28 -4.12
N LEU A 27 0.54 3.45 -4.20
CA LEU A 27 1.13 2.75 -3.05
C LEU A 27 2.20 3.60 -2.38
N ASP A 28 2.08 3.79 -1.06
CA ASP A 28 3.14 4.41 -0.26
C ASP A 28 4.35 3.48 -0.09
N ARG A 29 5.52 4.07 0.14
CA ARG A 29 6.80 3.35 0.31
C ARG A 29 6.75 2.28 1.41
N HIS A 30 6.02 2.56 2.51
CA HIS A 30 5.83 1.60 3.59
C HIS A 30 4.96 0.40 3.13
N THR A 31 3.82 0.68 2.50
CA THR A 31 2.92 -0.35 1.97
C THR A 31 3.66 -1.24 0.98
N LEU A 32 4.39 -0.65 0.04
CA LEU A 32 5.18 -1.39 -0.94
C LEU A 32 6.22 -2.31 -0.26
N SER A 33 6.91 -1.83 0.79
CA SER A 33 7.84 -2.64 1.58
C SER A 33 7.17 -3.89 2.16
N VAL A 34 5.97 -3.75 2.69
CA VAL A 34 5.20 -4.86 3.28
C VAL A 34 4.77 -5.83 2.19
N LEU A 35 4.29 -5.34 1.05
CA LEU A 35 3.89 -6.19 -0.07
C LEU A 35 5.08 -7.01 -0.61
N ILE A 36 6.26 -6.40 -0.73
CA ILE A 36 7.48 -7.11 -1.14
C ILE A 36 7.84 -8.21 -0.13
N ALA A 37 7.76 -7.93 1.18
CA ALA A 37 8.04 -8.93 2.21
C ALA A 37 7.02 -10.09 2.18
N LEU A 38 5.75 -9.82 1.89
CA LEU A 38 4.73 -10.86 1.73
C LEU A 38 5.00 -11.71 0.48
N CYS A 39 5.41 -11.10 -0.63
CA CYS A 39 5.82 -11.84 -1.82
C CYS A 39 7.07 -12.70 -1.56
N ASP A 40 8.03 -12.23 -0.76
CA ASP A 40 9.23 -12.99 -0.36
C ASP A 40 8.88 -14.24 0.45
N LEU A 41 7.78 -14.19 1.24
CA LEU A 41 7.21 -15.33 1.96
C LEU A 41 6.44 -16.32 1.04
N GLY A 42 6.38 -16.07 -0.26
CA GLY A 42 5.72 -16.93 -1.24
C GLY A 42 4.22 -16.64 -1.44
N VAL A 43 3.72 -15.50 -0.95
CA VAL A 43 2.33 -15.07 -1.22
C VAL A 43 2.19 -14.72 -2.70
N ASN A 44 1.10 -15.18 -3.33
CA ASN A 44 0.80 -14.83 -4.73
C ASN A 44 0.55 -13.30 -4.85
N PRO A 45 1.32 -12.57 -5.69
CA PRO A 45 1.16 -11.13 -5.89
C PRO A 45 -0.22 -10.74 -6.45
N GLU A 46 -0.86 -11.58 -7.28
CA GLU A 46 -2.18 -11.33 -7.85
C GLU A 46 -3.27 -11.37 -6.77
N ALA A 47 -3.21 -12.37 -5.89
CA ALA A 47 -4.12 -12.49 -4.76
C ALA A 47 -3.92 -11.32 -3.78
N LEU A 48 -2.66 -10.96 -3.51
CA LEU A 48 -2.32 -9.82 -2.66
C LEU A 48 -2.85 -8.50 -3.24
N ALA A 49 -2.75 -8.30 -4.56
CA ALA A 49 -3.31 -7.13 -5.23
C ALA A 49 -4.84 -7.05 -5.10
N ALA A 50 -5.54 -8.19 -5.18
CA ALA A 50 -6.99 -8.23 -4.97
C ALA A 50 -7.38 -7.80 -3.54
N VAL A 51 -6.66 -8.29 -2.54
CA VAL A 51 -6.87 -7.92 -1.12
C VAL A 51 -6.62 -6.43 -0.90
N VAL A 52 -5.52 -5.87 -1.43
CA VAL A 52 -5.20 -4.44 -1.30
C VAL A 52 -6.28 -3.56 -1.94
N LYS A 53 -6.81 -3.96 -3.10
CA LYS A 53 -7.90 -3.24 -3.78
C LYS A 53 -9.17 -3.23 -2.93
N GLU A 54 -9.54 -4.37 -2.35
CA GLU A 54 -10.75 -4.46 -1.54
C GLU A 54 -10.62 -3.65 -0.23
N LEU A 55 -9.49 -3.75 0.46
CA LEU A 55 -9.23 -2.94 1.67
C LEU A 55 -9.30 -1.43 1.38
N ARG A 56 -8.79 -0.98 0.23
CA ARG A 56 -8.89 0.43 -0.19
C ARG A 56 -10.33 0.85 -0.45
N ARG A 57 -11.12 -0.02 -1.08
CA ARG A 57 -12.54 0.22 -1.35
C ARG A 57 -13.32 0.34 -0.04
N GLU A 58 -13.14 -0.60 0.88
CA GLU A 58 -13.78 -0.57 2.20
C GLU A 58 -13.41 0.69 3.00
N LYS A 59 -12.12 1.07 3.02
CA LYS A 59 -11.67 2.33 3.64
C LYS A 59 -12.43 3.54 3.09
N ASN A 60 -12.61 3.59 1.78
CA ASN A 60 -13.32 4.68 1.12
C ASN A 60 -14.81 4.68 1.49
N SER A 61 -15.44 3.50 1.52
CA SER A 61 -16.83 3.31 1.95
C SER A 61 -17.06 3.72 3.41
N LEU A 62 -16.17 3.33 4.34
CA LEU A 62 -16.27 3.76 5.74
C LEU A 62 -16.16 5.29 5.88
N SER A 63 -15.26 5.93 5.12
CA SER A 63 -15.13 7.40 5.15
C SER A 63 -16.39 8.12 4.64
N SER A 64 -17.14 7.50 3.74
CA SER A 64 -18.38 8.05 3.18
C SER A 64 -19.61 7.84 4.08
N SER A 65 -19.53 6.94 5.06
CA SER A 65 -20.67 6.55 5.91
C SER A 65 -20.72 7.27 7.26
N VAL A 66 -19.90 8.31 7.48
CA VAL A 66 -20.11 9.24 8.60
C VAL A 66 -21.07 10.33 8.11
N PRO A 67 -22.37 10.31 8.48
CA PRO A 67 -23.22 11.45 8.24
C PRO A 67 -22.69 12.61 9.07
N ALA A 68 -22.16 13.64 8.42
CA ALA A 68 -22.01 14.95 9.03
C ALA A 68 -23.39 15.34 9.58
N ALA A 69 -23.49 15.47 10.91
CA ALA A 69 -24.72 15.79 11.60
C ALA A 69 -25.39 17.01 10.95
N PRO A 70 -26.71 17.01 10.73
CA PRO A 70 -27.41 18.21 10.32
C PRO A 70 -27.45 19.16 11.51
N SER A 71 -26.56 20.15 11.52
CA SER A 71 -26.69 21.31 12.42
C SER A 71 -27.89 22.15 11.95
N SER A 72 -29.09 21.66 12.22
CA SER A 72 -30.29 22.46 12.37
C SER A 72 -30.54 22.62 13.86
N LEU A 73 -30.24 23.81 14.42
CA LEU A 73 -31.08 24.41 15.45
C LEU A 73 -30.67 25.88 15.69
N SER A 74 -31.69 26.74 15.55
CA SER A 74 -31.86 28.12 16.08
C SER A 74 -30.98 29.26 15.55
#